data_AF-A0A845XWR2-F1
#
_entry.id   AF-A0A845XWR2-F1
#
_cell.length_a   1.000
_cell.length_b   1.000
_cell.length_c   1.000
_cell.angle_alpha   90.00
_cell.angle_beta   90.00
_cell.angle_gamma   90.00
#
_symmetry.space_group_name_H-M   'P 1'
#
loop_
_entity.id
_entity.type
_entity.pdbx_description
1 polymer ?
#
loop_
_entity_poly.entity_id
_entity_poly.type
_entity_poly.pdbx_seq_one_letter_code
_entity_poly.pdbx_strand_id
1 'polypeptide(L)'
;MSDCIKTRLVDHPIDYHEAMERLEQLAQRNSKPENSYPYPITEREQILIRLYSYWELGMTPQRFYQKWDITPEDIALICSCSTQTVNGWFNTSRRCSPPTPAHLRHLAIMDFLLEDFETIPKGLLERLFSKEVRMKNLE
;
A
#
# COMPACT_ATOMS: atom_id res chain seq x y z
N MET A 1 -1.05 6.12 36.67
CA MET A 1 -1.92 5.59 35.60
C MET A 1 -2.09 6.73 34.60
N SER A 2 -1.61 6.49 33.38
CA SER A 2 -1.79 7.32 32.18
C SER A 2 -1.15 8.71 32.16
N ASP A 3 0.17 8.74 31.97
CA ASP A 3 0.79 9.88 31.30
C ASP A 3 0.33 9.90 29.84
N CYS A 4 -0.57 10.84 29.58
CA CYS A 4 -1.05 11.20 28.28
C CYS A 4 0.15 11.72 27.46
N ILE A 5 0.73 10.87 26.60
CA ILE A 5 1.62 11.32 25.54
C ILE A 5 0.78 12.19 24.62
N LYS A 6 0.75 13.49 24.93
CA LYS A 6 0.43 14.55 23.98
C LYS A 6 1.59 14.61 23.00
N THR A 7 1.68 13.66 22.08
CA THR A 7 2.40 13.91 20.84
C THR A 7 1.61 14.96 20.09
N ARG A 8 2.08 16.20 20.23
CA ARG A 8 1.81 17.30 19.32
C ARG A 8 2.01 16.75 17.91
N LEU A 9 0.92 16.36 17.25
CA LEU A 9 0.90 16.13 15.82
C LEU A 9 1.08 17.52 15.21
N VAL A 10 2.32 17.86 14.93
CA VAL A 10 2.66 19.11 14.27
C VAL A 10 2.15 18.98 12.84
N ASP A 11 1.14 19.79 12.50
CA ASP A 11 0.67 20.08 11.14
C ASP A 11 1.80 20.76 10.33
N HIS A 12 2.87 20.03 10.06
CA HIS A 12 3.75 20.35 8.96
C HIS A 12 3.41 19.40 7.82
N PRO A 13 2.81 19.88 6.70
CA PRO A 13 2.77 19.08 5.50
C PRO A 13 4.20 18.67 5.21
N ILE A 14 4.44 17.35 5.17
CA ILE A 14 5.76 16.84 4.86
C ILE A 14 6.13 17.42 3.51
N ASP A 15 7.22 18.17 3.44
CA ASP A 15 7.80 18.52 2.15
C ASP A 15 8.28 17.21 1.52
N TYR A 16 7.51 16.74 0.53
CA TYR A 16 7.77 15.46 -0.14
C TYR A 16 9.16 15.45 -0.77
N HIS A 17 9.60 16.59 -1.33
CA HIS A 17 10.90 16.67 -1.98
C HIS A 17 12.02 16.54 -0.96
N GLU A 18 11.95 17.30 0.13
CA GLU A 18 12.92 17.23 1.24
C GLU A 18 12.96 15.81 1.84
N ALA A 19 11.79 15.19 2.05
CA ALA A 19 11.70 13.85 2.60
C ALA A 19 12.33 12.80 1.67
N MET A 20 12.12 12.92 0.35
CA MET A 20 12.72 12.01 -0.63
C MET A 20 14.24 12.16 -0.72
N GLU A 21 14.76 13.39 -0.73
CA GLU A 21 16.21 13.65 -0.69
C GLU A 21 16.83 13.06 0.58
N ARG A 22 16.17 13.24 1.73
CA ARG A 22 16.61 12.70 3.01
C ARG A 22 16.65 11.17 3.00
N LEU A 23 15.68 10.51 2.38
CA LEU A 23 15.67 9.06 2.24
C LEU A 23 16.84 8.55 1.40
N GLU A 24 17.18 9.23 0.30
CA GLU A 24 18.31 8.87 -0.56
C GLU A 24 19.63 8.91 0.21
N GLN A 25 19.87 9.99 0.96
CA GLN A 25 21.05 10.13 1.82
C GLN A 25 21.15 9.02 2.88
N LEU A 26 20.02 8.59 3.44
CA LEU A 26 19.96 7.54 4.46
C LEU A 26 20.07 6.12 3.89
N ALA A 27 19.66 5.90 2.63
CA ALA A 27 19.71 4.60 1.97
C ALA A 27 21.15 4.10 1.78
N GLN A 28 22.09 5.01 1.53
CA GLN A 28 23.51 4.70 1.30
C GLN A 28 24.26 4.29 2.58
N ARG A 29 23.66 4.51 3.77
CA ARG A 29 24.38 4.50 5.05
C ARG A 29 24.09 3.30 5.96
N ASN A 30 23.00 2.55 5.72
CA ASN A 30 22.48 1.59 6.68
C ASN A 30 22.13 0.22 6.05
N SER A 31 23.05 -0.75 6.16
CA SER A 31 22.69 -2.17 6.10
C SER A 31 22.04 -2.57 7.41
N LYS A 32 20.81 -3.13 7.39
CA LYS A 32 20.16 -3.65 8.60
C LYS A 32 21.01 -4.79 9.19
N PRO A 33 21.30 -4.80 10.50
CA PRO A 33 21.96 -5.94 11.13
C PRO A 33 21.04 -7.16 11.08
N GLU A 34 21.55 -8.29 10.60
CA GLU A 34 20.84 -9.57 10.65
C GLU A 34 20.57 -9.96 12.11
N ASN A 35 19.34 -10.39 12.41
CA ASN A 35 18.90 -10.91 13.72
C ASN A 35 18.77 -9.91 14.88
N SER A 36 18.28 -8.70 14.62
CA SER A 36 17.92 -7.70 15.65
C SER A 36 16.39 -7.60 15.80
N TYR A 37 15.71 -8.63 16.32
CA TYR A 37 14.28 -8.51 16.62
C TYR A 37 14.04 -8.09 18.09
N PRO A 38 13.21 -7.07 18.36
CA PRO A 38 12.51 -6.21 17.40
C PRO A 38 13.48 -5.24 16.69
N TYR A 39 13.21 -4.98 15.41
CA TYR A 39 14.03 -4.03 14.64
C TYR A 39 13.76 -2.60 15.11
N PRO A 40 14.79 -1.81 15.49
CA PRO A 40 14.60 -0.42 15.86
C PRO A 40 14.11 0.39 14.64
N ILE A 41 13.13 1.26 14.86
CA ILE A 41 12.66 2.22 13.86
C ILE A 41 13.65 3.37 13.80
N THR A 42 14.46 3.43 12.73
CA THR A 42 15.44 4.52 12.52
C THR A 42 14.75 5.75 11.92
N GLU A 43 15.48 6.87 11.79
CA GLU A 43 15.01 8.07 11.08
C GLU A 43 14.45 7.72 9.69
N ARG A 44 15.11 6.82 8.96
CA ARG A 44 14.66 6.36 7.63
C ARG A 44 13.26 5.75 7.71
N GLU A 45 13.03 4.82 8.64
CA GLU A 45 11.72 4.20 8.80
C GLU A 45 10.67 5.20 9.30
N GLN A 46 11.03 6.16 10.15
CA GLN A 46 10.09 7.21 10.58
C GLN A 46 9.65 8.14 9.44
N ILE A 47 10.56 8.49 8.53
CA ILE A 47 10.23 9.29 7.33
C ILE A 47 9.29 8.48 6.43
N LEU A 48 9.60 7.21 6.17
CA LEU A 48 8.73 6.32 5.37
C LEU A 48 7.33 6.17 5.96
N ILE A 49 7.21 5.93 7.27
CA ILE A 49 5.91 5.82 7.97
C ILE A 49 5.11 7.12 7.80
N ARG A 50 5.78 8.26 7.96
CA ARG A 50 5.17 9.58 7.80
C ARG A 50 4.67 9.79 6.37
N LEU A 51 5.53 9.62 5.36
CA LEU A 51 5.13 9.70 3.95
C LEU A 51 3.93 8.80 3.64
N TYR A 52 3.98 7.54 4.08
CA TYR A 52 2.88 6.59 3.89
C TYR A 52 1.57 7.06 4.54
N SER A 53 1.62 7.68 5.72
CA SER A 53 0.43 8.14 6.42
C SER A 53 -0.31 9.29 5.74
N TYR A 54 0.40 10.13 4.99
CA TYR A 54 -0.18 11.23 4.19
C TYR A 54 -0.45 10.83 2.74
N TRP A 55 -0.01 9.65 2.31
CA TRP A 55 -0.20 9.23 0.94
C TRP A 55 -1.65 8.83 0.69
N GLU A 56 -2.36 9.65 -0.08
CA GLU A 56 -3.68 9.33 -0.64
C GLU A 56 -3.54 8.38 -1.84
N LEU A 57 -2.98 7.18 -1.60
CA LEU A 57 -2.85 6.16 -2.62
C LEU A 57 -4.24 5.59 -2.95
N GLY A 58 -4.77 5.88 -4.13
CA GLY A 58 -6.08 5.40 -4.56
C GLY A 58 -6.28 5.44 -6.06
N MET A 59 -6.89 4.37 -6.58
CA MET A 59 -7.27 4.24 -7.98
C MET A 59 -8.74 3.82 -8.06
N THR A 60 -9.56 4.59 -8.76
CA THR A 60 -10.99 4.27 -8.90
C THR A 60 -11.19 3.09 -9.84
N PRO A 61 -12.22 2.23 -9.64
CA PRO A 61 -12.54 1.15 -10.57
C PRO A 61 -12.70 1.61 -12.01
N GLN A 62 -13.31 2.79 -12.25
CA GLN A 62 -13.50 3.36 -13.58
C GLN A 62 -12.18 3.68 -14.27
N ARG A 63 -11.27 4.39 -13.59
CA ARG A 63 -9.94 4.68 -14.12
C ARG A 63 -9.13 3.40 -14.37
N PHE A 64 -9.19 2.43 -13.44
CA PHE A 64 -8.47 1.17 -13.58
C PHE A 64 -8.96 0.37 -14.79
N TYR A 65 -10.28 0.23 -14.93
CA TYR A 65 -10.93 -0.42 -16.07
C TYR A 65 -10.68 0.29 -17.41
N GLN A 66 -10.56 1.62 -17.41
CA GLN A 66 -10.24 2.38 -18.63
C GLN A 66 -8.78 2.25 -19.05
N LYS A 67 -7.87 2.09 -18.08
CA LYS A 67 -6.44 1.99 -18.31
C LYS A 67 -6.01 0.58 -18.72
N TRP A 68 -6.62 -0.44 -18.12
CA TRP A 68 -6.29 -1.84 -18.33
C TRP A 68 -7.44 -2.58 -18.98
N ASP A 69 -7.18 -3.36 -20.03
CA ASP A 69 -8.18 -4.21 -20.71
C ASP A 69 -8.51 -5.45 -19.86
N ILE A 70 -9.26 -5.24 -18.79
CA ILE A 70 -9.58 -6.24 -17.77
C ILE A 70 -11.09 -6.40 -17.61
N THR A 71 -11.53 -7.48 -16.98
CA THR A 71 -12.95 -7.70 -16.72
C THR A 71 -13.37 -7.27 -15.31
N PRO A 72 -14.68 -7.09 -15.04
CA PRO A 72 -15.18 -6.89 -13.68
C PRO A 72 -14.78 -8.00 -12.70
N GLU A 73 -14.60 -9.23 -13.18
CA GLU A 73 -14.13 -10.38 -12.40
C GLU A 73 -12.68 -10.21 -11.94
N ASP A 74 -11.80 -9.67 -12.80
CA ASP A 74 -10.41 -9.37 -12.43
C ASP A 74 -10.36 -8.30 -11.32
N ILE A 75 -11.18 -7.26 -11.46
CA ILE A 75 -11.32 -6.22 -10.42
C ILE A 75 -11.82 -6.84 -9.11
N ALA A 76 -12.78 -7.76 -9.17
CA ALA A 76 -13.31 -8.45 -8.00
C ALA A 76 -12.22 -9.29 -7.31
N LEU A 77 -11.38 -9.97 -8.10
CA LEU A 77 -10.24 -10.74 -7.61
C LEU A 77 -9.23 -9.84 -6.89
N ILE A 78 -8.83 -8.73 -7.52
CA ILE A 78 -7.87 -7.75 -6.95
C ILE A 78 -8.41 -7.17 -5.64
N CYS A 79 -9.68 -6.78 -5.61
CA CYS A 79 -10.32 -6.19 -4.44
C CYS A 79 -10.79 -7.23 -3.39
N SER A 80 -10.64 -8.53 -3.65
CA SER A 80 -11.15 -9.61 -2.79
C SER A 80 -12.64 -9.44 -2.44
N CYS A 81 -13.46 -9.11 -3.43
CA CYS A 81 -14.90 -8.92 -3.29
C CYS A 81 -15.68 -9.67 -4.38
N SER A 82 -17.01 -9.55 -4.40
CA SER A 82 -17.82 -10.21 -5.43
C SER A 82 -17.91 -9.38 -6.71
N THR A 83 -18.02 -10.03 -7.87
CA THR A 83 -18.30 -9.34 -9.14
C THR A 83 -19.59 -8.53 -9.07
N GLN A 84 -20.59 -8.97 -8.29
CA GLN A 84 -21.81 -8.20 -8.06
C GLN A 84 -21.53 -6.85 -7.36
N THR A 85 -20.62 -6.85 -6.38
CA THR A 85 -20.15 -5.62 -5.72
C THR A 85 -19.49 -4.70 -6.73
N VAL A 86 -18.61 -5.23 -7.58
CA VAL A 86 -17.92 -4.47 -8.63
C VAL A 86 -18.91 -3.88 -9.64
N ASN A 87 -19.85 -4.68 -10.14
CA ASN A 87 -20.90 -4.22 -11.05
C ASN A 87 -21.74 -3.09 -10.44
N GLY A 88 -21.93 -3.11 -9.12
CA GLY A 88 -22.53 -2.00 -8.39
C GLY A 88 -21.76 -0.68 -8.52
N TRP A 89 -20.43 -0.70 -8.57
CA TRP A 89 -19.61 0.52 -8.69
C TRP A 89 -19.72 1.21 -10.03
N PHE A 90 -20.05 0.46 -11.09
CA PHE A 90 -20.26 1.00 -12.43
C PHE A 90 -21.72 1.42 -12.68
N ASN A 91 -22.64 1.05 -11.79
CA ASN A 91 -24.05 1.37 -11.92
C ASN A 91 -24.36 2.75 -11.32
N THR A 92 -25.14 3.57 -12.04
CA THR A 92 -25.57 4.91 -11.61
C THR A 92 -26.72 4.89 -10.59
N SER A 93 -27.21 3.70 -10.21
CA SER A 93 -28.33 3.59 -9.26
C SER A 93 -27.95 4.06 -7.84
N ARG A 94 -28.84 4.81 -7.19
CA ARG A 94 -28.64 5.35 -5.83
C ARG A 94 -28.46 4.30 -4.71
N ARG A 95 -28.62 3.00 -5.02
CA ARG A 95 -28.52 1.91 -4.04
C ARG A 95 -27.15 1.22 -4.02
N CYS A 96 -26.24 1.58 -4.91
CA CYS A 96 -24.92 0.96 -4.96
C CYS A 96 -23.97 1.60 -3.94
N SER A 97 -23.37 0.78 -3.08
CA SER A 97 -22.32 1.23 -2.17
C SER A 97 -21.04 1.54 -2.97
N PRO A 98 -20.39 2.70 -2.75
CA PRO A 98 -19.15 3.04 -3.45
C PRO A 98 -18.00 2.11 -3.01
N PRO A 99 -16.91 2.02 -3.80
CA PRO A 99 -15.71 1.33 -3.37
C PRO A 99 -15.15 1.95 -2.08
N THR A 100 -14.69 1.11 -1.15
CA THR A 100 -14.07 1.56 0.09
C THR A 100 -12.64 2.06 -0.17
N PRO A 101 -12.04 2.83 0.76
CA PRO A 101 -10.63 3.20 0.65
C PRO A 101 -9.68 1.99 0.52
N ALA A 102 -10.03 0.84 1.09
CA ALA A 102 -9.25 -0.39 0.93
C ALA A 102 -9.28 -0.90 -0.53
N HIS A 103 -10.45 -0.87 -1.19
CA HIS A 103 -10.56 -1.25 -2.60
C HIS A 103 -9.73 -0.30 -3.48
N LEU A 104 -9.83 1.02 -3.24
CA LEU A 104 -9.06 2.01 -4.00
C LEU A 104 -7.55 1.81 -3.86
N ARG A 105 -7.07 1.44 -2.66
CA ARG A 105 -5.66 1.10 -2.42
C ARG A 105 -5.23 -0.16 -3.13
N HIS A 106 -6.04 -1.23 -3.11
CA HIS A 106 -5.72 -2.46 -3.84
C HIS A 106 -5.57 -2.21 -5.34
N LEU A 107 -6.48 -1.41 -5.91
CA LEU A 107 -6.40 -1.04 -7.33
C LEU A 107 -5.16 -0.19 -7.62
N ALA A 108 -4.79 0.75 -6.74
CA ALA A 108 -3.59 1.56 -6.93
C ALA A 108 -2.29 0.74 -6.80
N ILE A 109 -2.24 -0.21 -5.87
CA ILE A 109 -1.10 -1.13 -5.74
C ILE A 109 -1.00 -2.00 -6.99
N MET A 110 -2.11 -2.54 -7.47
CA MET A 110 -2.10 -3.36 -8.69
C MET A 110 -1.72 -2.52 -9.93
N ASP A 111 -2.21 -1.28 -10.01
CA ASP A 111 -1.85 -0.33 -11.06
C ASP A 111 -0.33 -0.12 -11.12
N PHE A 112 0.28 0.19 -9.97
CA PHE A 112 1.74 0.32 -9.84
C PHE A 112 2.47 -0.98 -10.23
N LEU A 113 2.01 -2.14 -9.77
CA LEU A 113 2.63 -3.43 -10.10
C LEU A 113 2.58 -3.74 -11.60
N LEU A 114 1.48 -3.37 -12.28
CA LEU A 114 1.31 -3.61 -13.71
C LEU A 114 2.12 -2.63 -14.56
N GLU A 115 2.26 -1.37 -14.15
CA GLU A 115 3.08 -0.38 -14.88
C GLU A 115 4.57 -0.66 -14.78
N ASP A 116 5.03 -1.07 -13.59
CA ASP A 116 6.45 -1.15 -13.30
C ASP A 116 6.97 -2.59 -13.32
N PHE A 117 6.16 -3.58 -13.74
CA PHE A 117 6.47 -5.00 -13.62
C PHE A 117 7.87 -5.37 -14.09
N GLU A 118 8.28 -4.90 -15.27
CA GLU A 118 9.59 -5.17 -15.87
C GLU A 118 10.76 -4.59 -15.07
N THR A 119 10.51 -3.56 -14.26
CA THR A 119 11.53 -2.90 -13.44
C THR A 119 11.67 -3.54 -12.07
N ILE A 120 10.66 -4.29 -11.60
CA ILE A 120 10.66 -4.89 -10.27
C ILE A 120 11.63 -6.08 -10.26
N PRO A 121 12.69 -6.05 -9.41
CA PRO A 121 13.60 -7.17 -9.29
C PRO A 121 12.88 -8.45 -8.89
N LYS A 122 13.21 -9.57 -9.55
CA LYS A 122 12.60 -10.89 -9.30
C LYS A 122 12.59 -11.27 -7.81
N GLY A 123 13.68 -11.03 -7.08
CA GLY A 123 13.75 -11.32 -5.64
C GLY A 123 12.77 -10.52 -4.78
N LEU A 124 12.34 -9.33 -5.24
CA LEU A 124 11.26 -8.59 -4.59
C LEU A 124 9.89 -9.17 -4.92
N LEU A 125 9.63 -9.56 -6.17
CA LEU A 125 8.40 -10.26 -6.54
C LEU A 125 8.24 -11.57 -5.76
N GLU A 126 9.31 -12.35 -5.64
CA GLU A 126 9.32 -13.57 -4.83
C GLU A 126 8.97 -13.28 -3.38
N ARG A 127 9.45 -12.17 -2.79
CA ARG A 127 9.09 -11.77 -1.42
C ARG A 127 7.65 -11.26 -1.28
N LEU A 128 7.15 -10.52 -2.27
CA LEU A 128 5.78 -10.00 -2.29
C LEU A 128 4.74 -11.12 -2.43
N PHE A 129 5.04 -12.13 -3.25
CA PHE A 129 4.15 -13.26 -3.52
C PHE A 129 4.52 -14.53 -2.75
N SER A 130 5.58 -14.50 -1.94
CA SER A 130 5.89 -15.60 -1.04
C SER A 130 4.68 -15.77 -0.14
N LYS A 131 4.04 -16.94 -0.25
CA LYS A 131 3.10 -17.36 0.78
C LYS A 131 3.93 -17.43 2.05
N GLU A 132 3.69 -16.50 2.97
CA GLU A 132 3.90 -16.80 4.37
C GLU A 132 3.26 -18.17 4.58
N VAL A 133 4.09 -19.19 4.79
CA VAL A 133 3.65 -20.49 5.26
C VAL A 133 3.05 -20.16 6.61
N ARG A 134 1.74 -19.85 6.62
CA ARG A 134 0.97 -19.72 7.83
C ARG A 134 1.30 -20.97 8.60
N MET A 135 2.04 -20.80 9.69
CA MET A 135 2.38 -21.84 10.63
C MET A 135 1.08 -22.52 11.03
N LYS A 136 0.71 -23.56 10.30
CA LYS A 136 -0.19 -24.61 10.77
C LYS A 136 0.65 -25.51 11.66
N ASN A 137 1.07 -24.96 12.80
CA ASN A 137 1.40 -25.78 13.96
C ASN A 137 0.17 -25.73 14.85
N LEU A 138 -0.80 -26.55 14.47
CA LEU A 138 -1.89 -27.02 15.32
C LEU A 138 -2.10 -28.48 14.96
N GLU A 139 -1.17 -29.31 15.44
CA GLU A 139 -1.44 -30.67 15.93
C GLU A 139 -0.56 -30.90 17.17
#